data_AF-A0A0C2WUX9-F1
#
_entry.id   AF-A0A0C2WUX9-F1
#
_cell.length_a   1.000
_cell.length_b   1.000
_cell.length_c   1.000
_cell.angle_alpha   90.00
_cell.angle_beta   90.00
_cell.angle_gamma   90.00
#
_symmetry.space_group_name_H-M   'P 1'
#
loop_
_entity.id
_entity.type
_entity.pdbx_description
1 polymer ?
#
loop_
_entity_poly.entity_id
_entity_poly.type
_entity_poly.pdbx_seq_one_letter_code
_entity_poly.pdbx_strand_id
1 'polypeptide(L)'
;MSTLDDVVKAMSKETNNSTLGWDVVVNYTAKEMNELLAAAYKEDQPGQLVDITTQLKVLNPFEPGQRYTVDYVFKLGPPLIQFKGSAMVPACRLEIPVTGGSVKVLETGGQSSINAYRYRLVLSGISLGTVNGTKGASRDPKPSRDPFVFNSSDTTGAVTLDLVTSASKDWLKVELEGPDDDSFPLIDGQLGNLEKEILDFFRSSSDKIHWDLAQVNNNKLTSNRSTQLVPERFRFATYSPAEADSTYTILSLFIHIVGHPHRGTEDELQSHWTAKWSKNPANYGVSPIPDSNSENYTASVIFDNTWIQDLVKDSGGTGVMEIEEVEKTKNDTWGLKWKVLTGKKFEMKEIYETEDKTLYRIDNAVSLDLDKDPHVLYMTIGQNSDAQASALLEWTISYSREWSMTPHGGTSHSGTATVTNKVNEKKYIDNDSLPQYKLRLDASLKEDNWTTSSTSTNSFYWTVFSRDMQYSSKIKDAEPDLPTFTLVLFDFDFFMVTNLLLPNQKVIEFEKQPGARFPRDLYLVGKMVHKDKVKASRASAS
;
A
#
# COMPACT_ATOMS: atom_id res chain seq x y z
N MET A 1 2.21 -20.72 -3.95
CA MET A 1 1.42 -19.59 -4.45
C MET A 1 0.46 -19.19 -3.35
N SER A 2 0.51 -17.94 -2.89
CA SER A 2 -0.34 -17.42 -1.81
C SER A 2 -1.46 -16.56 -2.39
N THR A 3 -2.70 -16.82 -2.01
CA THR A 3 -3.86 -16.01 -2.40
C THR A 3 -3.93 -14.72 -1.59
N LEU A 4 -4.79 -13.78 -2.01
CA LEU A 4 -5.05 -12.56 -1.23
C LEU A 4 -5.55 -12.90 0.18
N ASP A 5 -6.44 -13.88 0.30
CA ASP A 5 -6.99 -14.30 1.59
C ASP A 5 -5.92 -14.95 2.48
N ASP A 6 -4.95 -15.67 1.92
CA ASP A 6 -3.81 -16.19 2.69
C ASP A 6 -2.97 -15.07 3.29
N VAL A 7 -2.73 -13.99 2.52
CA VAL A 7 -1.99 -12.81 2.99
C VAL A 7 -2.75 -12.08 4.09
N VAL A 8 -4.03 -11.81 3.88
CA VAL A 8 -4.91 -11.17 4.86
C VAL A 8 -4.94 -11.98 6.17
N LYS A 9 -5.17 -13.30 6.08
CA LYS A 9 -5.21 -14.19 7.24
C LYS A 9 -3.87 -14.25 7.99
N ALA A 10 -2.76 -14.13 7.28
CA ALA A 10 -1.45 -14.07 7.93
C ALA A 10 -1.26 -12.75 8.69
N MET A 11 -1.68 -11.63 8.10
CA MET A 11 -1.62 -10.29 8.70
C MET A 11 -2.57 -10.13 9.90
N SER A 12 -3.67 -10.87 9.96
CA SER A 12 -4.68 -10.80 11.03
C SER A 12 -4.30 -11.51 12.33
N LYS A 13 -3.01 -11.71 12.63
CA LYS A 13 -2.57 -12.31 13.90
C LYS A 13 -2.22 -11.21 14.91
N GLU A 14 -2.69 -11.34 16.14
CA GLU A 14 -2.66 -10.33 17.22
C GLU A 14 -1.27 -9.77 17.55
N THR A 15 -0.23 -10.57 17.39
CA THR A 15 1.16 -10.18 17.68
C THR A 15 1.87 -9.51 16.52
N ASN A 16 1.24 -9.48 15.34
CA ASN A 16 1.92 -9.15 14.10
C ASN A 16 1.55 -7.74 13.65
N ASN A 17 2.47 -6.78 13.86
CA ASN A 17 2.48 -5.51 13.14
C ASN A 17 3.02 -5.83 11.75
N SER A 18 2.31 -5.52 10.64
CA SER A 18 2.73 -5.92 9.28
C SER A 18 3.78 -4.99 8.66
N THR A 19 3.90 -3.77 9.14
CA THR A 19 4.85 -2.75 8.66
C THR A 19 6.19 -2.74 9.40
N LEU A 20 6.35 -3.57 10.43
CA LEU A 20 7.50 -3.53 11.37
C LEU A 20 7.61 -2.17 12.10
N GLY A 21 6.46 -1.54 12.39
CA GLY A 21 6.38 -0.27 13.11
C GLY A 21 6.61 0.98 12.24
N TRP A 22 6.81 0.81 10.94
CA TRP A 22 6.81 1.91 9.98
C TRP A 22 5.38 2.32 9.63
N ASP A 23 5.17 3.58 9.25
CA ASP A 23 3.79 4.05 9.04
C ASP A 23 3.22 3.50 7.73
N VAL A 24 4.05 3.40 6.69
CA VAL A 24 3.65 2.84 5.39
C VAL A 24 4.73 1.92 4.83
N VAL A 25 4.32 0.80 4.23
CA VAL A 25 5.17 -0.07 3.43
C VAL A 25 4.62 -0.23 2.03
N VAL A 26 5.44 0.06 1.02
CA VAL A 26 5.07 -0.06 -0.40
C VAL A 26 5.90 -1.17 -1.04
N ASN A 27 5.26 -2.15 -1.65
CA ASN A 27 5.90 -3.33 -2.23
C ASN A 27 5.71 -3.36 -3.74
N TYR A 28 6.74 -3.79 -4.46
CA TYR A 28 6.72 -3.91 -5.92
C TYR A 28 7.45 -5.15 -6.40
N THR A 29 6.86 -5.83 -7.37
CA THR A 29 7.54 -6.96 -8.03
C THR A 29 8.63 -6.47 -8.97
N ALA A 30 9.76 -7.17 -8.98
CA ALA A 30 10.86 -6.92 -9.92
C ALA A 30 10.44 -7.12 -11.38
N LYS A 31 9.45 -8.00 -11.63
CA LYS A 31 8.90 -8.24 -12.97
C LYS A 31 8.49 -6.93 -13.64
N GLU A 32 7.63 -6.13 -13.00
CA GLU A 32 7.19 -4.88 -13.64
C GLU A 32 8.28 -3.80 -13.60
N MET A 33 9.13 -3.78 -12.58
CA MET A 33 10.29 -2.88 -12.59
C MET A 33 11.18 -3.14 -13.81
N ASN A 34 11.38 -4.41 -14.18
CA ASN A 34 12.13 -4.81 -15.37
C ASN A 34 11.42 -4.41 -16.67
N GLU A 35 10.09 -4.50 -16.74
CA GLU A 35 9.32 -4.02 -17.89
C GLU A 35 9.48 -2.50 -18.07
N LEU A 36 9.45 -1.74 -16.96
CA LEU A 36 9.70 -0.30 -16.96
C LEU A 36 11.14 0.06 -17.36
N LEU A 37 12.13 -0.67 -16.86
CA LEU A 37 13.54 -0.50 -17.25
C LEU A 37 13.75 -0.80 -18.72
N ALA A 38 13.15 -1.88 -19.23
CA ALA A 38 13.23 -2.24 -20.64
C ALA A 38 12.58 -1.18 -21.53
N ALA A 39 11.49 -0.55 -21.10
CA ALA A 39 10.88 0.57 -21.80
C ALA A 39 11.80 1.81 -21.80
N ALA A 40 12.36 2.18 -20.63
CA ALA A 40 13.30 3.30 -20.53
C ALA A 40 14.57 3.09 -21.37
N TYR A 41 15.05 1.85 -21.48
CA TYR A 41 16.20 1.49 -22.32
C TYR A 41 15.94 1.72 -23.82
N LYS A 42 14.70 1.51 -24.28
CA LYS A 42 14.31 1.76 -25.68
C LYS A 42 14.24 3.24 -26.02
N GLU A 43 14.08 4.12 -25.03
CA GLU A 43 14.03 5.56 -25.20
C GLU A 43 15.41 6.23 -25.20
N ASP A 44 16.51 5.46 -25.11
CA ASP A 44 17.91 5.92 -25.13
C ASP A 44 18.19 7.05 -24.12
N GLN A 45 17.76 6.85 -22.87
CA GLN A 45 17.96 7.86 -21.83
C GLN A 45 19.46 7.98 -21.45
N PRO A 46 19.96 9.19 -21.17
CA PRO A 46 21.36 9.41 -20.78
C PRO A 46 21.77 8.59 -19.55
N GLY A 47 23.00 8.05 -19.55
CA GLY A 47 23.56 7.29 -18.43
C GLY A 47 23.28 5.78 -18.46
N GLN A 48 22.72 5.26 -19.55
CA GLN A 48 22.53 3.83 -19.76
C GLN A 48 23.83 3.14 -20.18
N LEU A 49 24.09 1.96 -19.62
CA LEU A 49 25.17 1.10 -20.05
C LEU A 49 24.73 0.36 -21.33
N VAL A 50 25.13 0.91 -22.48
CA VAL A 50 24.77 0.38 -23.82
C VAL A 50 25.84 -0.49 -24.44
N ASP A 51 27.09 -0.31 -24.02
CA ASP A 51 28.20 -1.16 -24.40
C ASP A 51 29.26 -1.24 -23.30
N ILE A 52 30.09 -2.28 -23.41
CA ILE A 52 31.35 -2.41 -22.67
C ILE A 52 32.44 -2.71 -23.70
N THR A 53 33.51 -1.92 -23.64
CA THR A 53 34.71 -2.14 -24.45
C THR A 53 35.86 -2.56 -23.55
N THR A 54 36.50 -3.69 -23.86
CA THR A 54 37.68 -4.20 -23.16
C THR A 54 38.73 -4.69 -24.17
N GLN A 55 39.99 -4.76 -23.74
CA GLN A 55 41.12 -5.18 -24.54
C GLN A 55 41.91 -6.25 -23.81
N LEU A 56 42.16 -7.39 -24.44
CA LEU A 56 42.98 -8.47 -23.88
C LEU A 56 44.14 -8.83 -24.79
N LYS A 57 45.24 -9.26 -24.16
CA LYS A 57 46.33 -9.96 -24.88
C LYS A 57 46.12 -11.46 -24.80
N VAL A 58 45.70 -12.06 -25.90
CA VAL A 58 45.38 -13.49 -25.99
C VAL A 58 46.47 -14.23 -26.74
N LEU A 59 46.66 -15.52 -26.42
CA LEU A 59 47.52 -16.38 -27.23
C LEU A 59 46.87 -16.61 -28.59
N ASN A 60 47.67 -16.54 -29.65
CA ASN A 60 47.20 -16.90 -30.98
C ASN A 60 46.82 -18.40 -30.99
N PRO A 61 45.55 -18.76 -31.25
CA PRO A 61 45.15 -20.16 -31.32
C PRO A 61 45.73 -20.88 -32.55
N PHE A 62 46.25 -20.14 -33.53
CA PHE A 62 46.79 -20.67 -34.79
C PHE A 62 48.33 -20.67 -34.87
N GLU A 63 49.03 -19.84 -34.08
CA GLU A 63 50.51 -19.81 -34.02
C GLU A 63 51.02 -19.87 -32.56
N PRO A 64 51.55 -21.01 -32.10
CA PRO A 64 52.03 -21.19 -30.73
C PRO A 64 53.10 -20.16 -30.35
N GLY A 65 52.89 -19.45 -29.23
CA GLY A 65 53.85 -18.51 -28.66
C GLY A 65 53.67 -17.05 -29.11
N GLN A 66 52.86 -16.78 -30.13
CA GLN A 66 52.49 -15.42 -30.50
C GLN A 66 51.30 -14.94 -29.66
N ARG A 67 51.28 -13.65 -29.29
CA ARG A 67 50.14 -13.02 -28.60
C ARG A 67 49.56 -11.93 -29.48
N TYR A 68 48.23 -11.85 -29.50
CA TYR A 68 47.49 -10.79 -30.17
C TYR A 68 46.79 -9.92 -29.15
N THR A 69 46.66 -8.64 -29.49
CA THR A 69 45.83 -7.69 -28.78
C THR A 69 44.46 -7.68 -29.43
N VAL A 70 43.44 -8.04 -28.67
CA VAL A 70 42.08 -8.20 -29.17
C VAL A 70 41.17 -7.22 -28.44
N ASP A 71 40.51 -6.39 -29.23
CA ASP A 71 39.46 -5.50 -28.76
C ASP A 71 38.12 -6.24 -28.77
N TYR A 72 37.46 -6.25 -27.62
CA TYR A 72 36.12 -6.79 -27.44
C TYR A 72 35.17 -5.64 -27.18
N VAL A 73 34.11 -5.56 -27.98
CA VAL A 73 33.02 -4.60 -27.80
C VAL A 73 31.75 -5.41 -27.62
N PHE A 74 31.17 -5.40 -26.42
CA PHE A 74 29.90 -6.03 -26.12
C PHE A 74 28.81 -4.99 -26.17
N LYS A 75 27.83 -5.15 -27.07
CA LYS A 75 26.60 -4.36 -27.05
C LYS A 75 25.62 -5.00 -26.10
N LEU A 76 25.09 -4.20 -25.19
CA LEU A 76 24.24 -4.67 -24.11
C LEU A 76 22.77 -4.38 -24.43
N GLY A 77 21.89 -5.18 -23.85
CA GLY A 77 20.46 -4.95 -23.84
C GLY A 77 19.97 -4.45 -22.48
N PRO A 78 18.66 -4.30 -22.31
CA PRO A 78 18.09 -3.84 -21.05
C PRO A 78 18.42 -4.82 -19.91
N PRO A 79 18.92 -4.33 -18.76
CA PRO A 79 19.22 -5.17 -17.62
C PRO A 79 17.94 -5.71 -16.98
N LEU A 80 17.98 -6.97 -16.52
CA LEU A 80 16.95 -7.60 -15.70
C LEU A 80 17.42 -7.63 -14.25
N ILE A 81 16.67 -6.98 -13.38
CA ILE A 81 16.88 -6.96 -11.93
C ILE A 81 16.23 -8.18 -11.29
N GLN A 82 16.99 -8.84 -10.42
CA GLN A 82 16.50 -9.85 -9.50
C GLN A 82 16.99 -9.50 -8.09
N PHE A 83 16.07 -9.22 -7.17
CA PHE A 83 16.46 -8.93 -5.80
C PHE A 83 16.83 -10.21 -5.06
N LYS A 84 17.91 -10.20 -4.30
CA LYS A 84 18.31 -11.33 -3.45
C LYS A 84 17.86 -11.09 -2.02
N GLY A 85 17.24 -12.11 -1.43
CA GLY A 85 16.84 -12.14 -0.02
C GLY A 85 17.98 -12.56 0.91
N SER A 86 19.21 -12.08 0.69
CA SER A 86 20.29 -12.36 1.63
C SER A 86 19.97 -11.66 2.96
N ALA A 87 20.10 -12.36 4.08
CA ALA A 87 19.59 -11.87 5.37
C ALA A 87 20.20 -10.52 5.79
N MET A 88 21.46 -10.22 5.44
CA MET A 88 22.18 -9.10 6.05
C MET A 88 22.07 -7.76 5.30
N VAL A 89 21.98 -7.77 3.97
CA VAL A 89 21.90 -6.54 3.17
C VAL A 89 20.97 -6.70 1.98
N PRO A 90 20.13 -5.69 1.66
CA PRO A 90 19.37 -5.68 0.41
C PRO A 90 20.35 -5.60 -0.76
N ALA A 91 20.27 -6.58 -1.65
CA ALA A 91 21.15 -6.71 -2.79
C ALA A 91 20.37 -7.18 -4.02
N CYS A 92 20.96 -7.02 -5.20
CA CYS A 92 20.41 -7.54 -6.44
C CYS A 92 21.46 -8.29 -7.27
N ARG A 93 20.94 -9.10 -8.18
CA ARG A 93 21.63 -9.64 -9.35
C ARG A 93 21.09 -8.89 -10.56
N LEU A 94 21.97 -8.60 -11.50
CA LEU A 94 21.58 -8.11 -12.82
C LEU A 94 21.94 -9.13 -13.87
N GLU A 95 21.01 -9.37 -14.77
CA GLU A 95 21.24 -10.17 -15.97
C GLU A 95 21.08 -9.26 -17.18
N ILE A 96 22.16 -9.10 -17.94
CA ILE A 96 22.23 -8.16 -19.06
C ILE A 96 22.49 -8.98 -20.33
N PRO A 97 21.51 -9.10 -21.24
CA PRO A 97 21.71 -9.83 -22.48
C PRO A 97 22.70 -9.09 -23.38
N VAL A 98 23.65 -9.80 -24.00
CA VAL A 98 24.51 -9.24 -25.04
C VAL A 98 23.72 -9.23 -26.34
N THR A 99 23.32 -8.07 -26.83
CA THR A 99 22.51 -7.90 -28.05
C THR A 99 23.33 -7.92 -29.34
N GLY A 100 24.66 -7.91 -29.21
CA GLY A 100 25.60 -8.06 -30.30
C GLY A 100 26.97 -7.57 -29.89
N GLY A 101 27.85 -7.32 -30.85
CA GLY A 101 29.19 -6.80 -30.54
C GLY A 101 30.21 -7.10 -31.63
N SER A 102 31.47 -6.85 -31.33
CA SER A 102 32.58 -7.17 -32.21
C SER A 102 33.82 -7.59 -31.45
N VAL A 103 34.57 -8.50 -32.07
CA VAL A 103 35.90 -8.91 -31.66
C VAL A 103 36.86 -8.50 -32.77
N LYS A 104 37.85 -7.66 -32.48
CA LYS A 104 38.82 -7.17 -33.46
C LYS A 104 40.24 -7.48 -33.01
N VAL A 105 40.96 -8.24 -33.81
CA VAL A 105 42.39 -8.50 -33.63
C VAL A 105 43.15 -7.31 -34.21
N LEU A 106 43.88 -6.57 -33.36
CA LEU A 106 44.50 -5.31 -33.76
C LEU A 106 45.65 -5.50 -34.75
N GLU A 107 46.44 -6.55 -34.58
CA GLU A 107 47.64 -6.80 -35.40
C GLU A 107 47.29 -7.25 -36.82
N THR A 108 46.22 -8.01 -37.00
CA THR A 108 45.81 -8.55 -38.32
C THR A 108 44.66 -7.76 -38.95
N GLY A 109 43.99 -6.90 -38.17
CA GLY A 109 42.76 -6.22 -38.57
C GLY A 109 41.55 -7.16 -38.71
N GLY A 110 41.70 -8.45 -38.38
CA GLY A 110 40.61 -9.42 -38.44
C GLY A 110 39.49 -9.03 -37.48
N GLN A 111 38.25 -9.02 -37.97
CA GLN A 111 37.09 -8.64 -37.19
C GLN A 111 35.98 -9.68 -37.34
N SER A 112 35.40 -10.08 -36.22
CA SER A 112 34.24 -10.97 -36.14
C SER A 112 33.13 -10.29 -35.36
N SER A 113 31.87 -10.57 -35.72
CA SER A 113 30.71 -10.09 -34.98
C SER A 113 30.33 -11.04 -33.86
N ILE A 114 29.93 -10.50 -32.71
CA ILE A 114 29.32 -11.29 -31.63
C ILE A 114 27.83 -11.46 -31.96
N ASN A 115 27.36 -12.70 -31.99
CA ASN A 115 25.96 -13.00 -32.27
C ASN A 115 25.06 -12.49 -31.14
N ALA A 116 23.93 -11.89 -31.51
CA ALA A 116 22.93 -11.43 -30.56
C ALA A 116 22.43 -12.56 -29.67
N TYR A 117 22.28 -12.28 -28.38
CA TYR A 117 21.77 -13.17 -27.34
C TYR A 117 22.57 -14.46 -27.12
N ARG A 118 23.77 -14.56 -27.69
CA ARG A 118 24.67 -15.69 -27.46
C ARG A 118 25.26 -15.65 -26.05
N TYR A 119 25.61 -14.47 -25.58
CA TYR A 119 26.19 -14.26 -24.25
C TYR A 119 25.25 -13.47 -23.35
N ARG A 120 25.42 -13.65 -22.04
CA ARG A 120 24.75 -12.88 -21.00
C ARG A 120 25.77 -12.46 -19.97
N LEU A 121 25.79 -11.17 -19.67
CA LEU A 121 26.57 -10.63 -18.57
C LEU A 121 25.75 -10.72 -17.30
N VAL A 122 26.28 -11.41 -16.29
CA VAL A 122 25.66 -11.56 -14.99
C VAL A 122 26.48 -10.82 -13.95
N LEU A 123 25.85 -9.86 -13.28
CA LEU A 123 26.44 -9.10 -12.19
C LEU A 123 25.78 -9.53 -10.89
N SER A 124 26.58 -10.02 -9.95
CA SER A 124 26.10 -10.51 -8.65
C SER A 124 26.71 -9.71 -7.50
N GLY A 125 26.01 -9.65 -6.36
CA GLY A 125 26.54 -9.00 -5.15
C GLY A 125 26.48 -7.47 -5.20
N ILE A 126 25.55 -6.92 -5.98
CA ILE A 126 25.33 -5.48 -6.04
C ILE A 126 24.47 -5.08 -4.84
N SER A 127 25.06 -4.32 -3.91
CA SER A 127 24.30 -3.69 -2.82
C SER A 127 23.42 -2.57 -3.33
N LEU A 128 22.27 -2.40 -2.68
CA LEU A 128 21.41 -1.24 -2.88
C LEU A 128 21.79 -0.13 -1.90
N GLY A 129 21.63 1.12 -2.33
CA GLY A 129 21.89 2.32 -1.52
C GLY A 129 20.80 3.37 -1.68
N THR A 130 20.91 4.46 -0.91
CA THR A 130 20.08 5.66 -1.13
C THR A 130 20.90 6.85 -1.61
N VAL A 131 20.30 7.69 -2.44
CA VAL A 131 20.90 8.95 -2.91
C VAL A 131 19.91 10.10 -2.80
N ASN A 132 20.43 11.32 -2.74
CA ASN A 132 19.60 12.51 -2.87
C ASN A 132 19.25 12.69 -4.35
N GLY A 133 17.96 12.55 -4.68
CA GLY A 133 17.43 12.73 -6.02
C GLY A 133 17.14 14.18 -6.39
N THR A 134 17.32 15.12 -5.45
CA THR A 134 17.07 16.55 -5.68
C THR A 134 18.01 17.08 -6.76
N LYS A 135 17.47 17.88 -7.69
CA LYS A 135 18.24 18.42 -8.81
C LYS A 135 19.46 19.21 -8.31
N GLY A 136 20.65 18.80 -8.74
CA GLY A 136 21.92 19.45 -8.36
C GLY A 136 22.53 18.99 -7.04
N ALA A 137 21.88 18.07 -6.31
CA ALA A 137 22.48 17.45 -5.13
C ALA A 137 23.55 16.42 -5.50
N SER A 138 24.50 16.16 -4.59
CA SER A 138 25.40 15.01 -4.74
C SER A 138 24.60 13.71 -4.74
N ARG A 139 25.01 12.78 -5.61
CA ARG A 139 24.38 11.47 -5.80
C ARG A 139 25.24 10.33 -5.26
N ASP A 140 26.12 10.62 -4.32
CA ASP A 140 26.94 9.59 -3.66
C ASP A 140 26.04 8.59 -2.92
N PRO A 141 26.02 7.30 -3.31
CA PRO A 141 25.19 6.30 -2.65
C PRO A 141 25.56 6.12 -1.19
N LYS A 142 24.56 6.20 -0.32
CA LYS A 142 24.66 5.83 1.08
C LYS A 142 24.25 4.37 1.28
N PRO A 143 24.98 3.58 2.08
CA PRO A 143 24.63 2.19 2.35
C PRO A 143 23.22 2.04 2.92
N SER A 144 22.57 0.90 2.65
CA SER A 144 21.23 0.56 3.15
C SER A 144 21.07 0.52 4.68
N ARG A 145 22.18 0.59 5.43
CA ARG A 145 22.19 0.46 6.90
C ARG A 145 21.61 1.68 7.61
N ASP A 146 21.56 2.84 6.96
CA ASP A 146 20.98 4.05 7.53
C ASP A 146 19.72 4.46 6.75
N PRO A 147 18.70 5.02 7.42
CA PRO A 147 17.55 5.58 6.73
C PRO A 147 17.96 6.79 5.89
N PHE A 148 17.31 6.98 4.74
CA PHE A 148 17.35 8.26 4.08
C PHE A 148 16.42 9.22 4.81
N VAL A 149 16.98 10.28 5.37
CA VAL A 149 16.24 11.34 6.06
C VAL A 149 16.21 12.58 5.18
N PHE A 150 15.02 13.10 4.90
CA PHE A 150 14.88 14.32 4.13
C PHE A 150 15.29 15.52 4.97
N ASN A 151 16.21 16.34 4.45
CA ASN A 151 16.48 17.66 5.03
C ASN A 151 15.49 18.69 4.48
N SER A 152 15.49 19.90 5.06
CA SER A 152 14.57 20.98 4.68
C SER A 152 14.66 21.43 3.22
N SER A 153 15.79 21.17 2.55
CA SER A 153 16.02 21.48 1.14
C SER A 153 15.78 20.31 0.19
N ASP A 154 15.68 19.09 0.70
CA ASP A 154 15.59 17.90 -0.11
C ASP A 154 14.15 17.71 -0.56
N THR A 155 13.92 17.48 -1.85
CA THR A 155 12.58 17.23 -2.40
C THR A 155 12.36 15.77 -2.77
N THR A 156 13.45 15.05 -3.02
CA THR A 156 13.45 13.71 -3.59
C THR A 156 14.62 12.90 -3.03
N GLY A 157 14.34 11.69 -2.54
CA GLY A 157 15.34 10.66 -2.26
C GLY A 157 15.12 9.48 -3.18
N ALA A 158 16.17 8.73 -3.49
CA ALA A 158 16.09 7.59 -4.40
C ALA A 158 16.78 6.35 -3.83
N VAL A 159 16.27 5.16 -4.15
CA VAL A 159 16.99 3.90 -4.00
C VAL A 159 17.73 3.65 -5.30
N THR A 160 19.02 3.31 -5.23
CA THR A 160 19.87 3.16 -6.40
C THR A 160 20.79 1.95 -6.25
N LEU A 161 21.39 1.51 -7.35
CA LEU A 161 22.46 0.53 -7.29
C LEU A 161 23.75 1.16 -6.79
N ASP A 162 24.31 0.61 -5.71
CA ASP A 162 25.56 1.07 -5.14
C ASP A 162 26.73 0.23 -5.68
N LEU A 163 27.06 0.46 -6.96
CA LEU A 163 28.17 -0.22 -7.62
C LEU A 163 29.53 0.19 -7.02
N VAL A 164 29.65 1.42 -6.52
CA VAL A 164 30.89 1.94 -5.91
C VAL A 164 31.25 1.15 -4.64
N THR A 165 30.31 1.02 -3.71
CA THR A 165 30.55 0.23 -2.48
C THR A 165 30.68 -1.26 -2.80
N SER A 166 29.89 -1.78 -3.75
CA SER A 166 29.93 -3.20 -4.14
C SER A 166 31.28 -3.58 -4.74
N ALA A 167 31.83 -2.72 -5.61
CA ALA A 167 33.07 -2.95 -6.32
C ALA A 167 34.31 -2.76 -5.43
N SER A 168 34.23 -1.88 -4.41
CA SER A 168 35.33 -1.63 -3.46
C SER A 168 35.47 -2.67 -2.35
N LYS A 169 34.42 -3.45 -2.07
CA LYS A 169 34.42 -4.50 -1.02
C LYS A 169 34.60 -5.93 -1.54
N ASP A 170 34.96 -6.09 -2.81
CA ASP A 170 35.08 -7.39 -3.51
C ASP A 170 33.81 -8.24 -3.46
N TRP A 171 32.64 -7.61 -3.31
CA TRP A 171 31.34 -8.28 -3.31
C TRP A 171 30.78 -8.43 -4.73
N LEU A 172 31.12 -7.48 -5.61
CA LEU A 172 30.72 -7.50 -7.00
C LEU A 172 31.43 -8.67 -7.73
N LYS A 173 30.62 -9.56 -8.30
CA LYS A 173 31.09 -10.63 -9.17
C LYS A 173 30.54 -10.42 -10.58
N VAL A 174 31.38 -10.72 -11.56
CA VAL A 174 31.05 -10.67 -12.98
C VAL A 174 31.18 -12.07 -13.54
N GLU A 175 30.15 -12.53 -14.22
CA GLU A 175 30.14 -13.79 -14.96
C GLU A 175 29.68 -13.49 -16.39
N LEU A 176 30.39 -14.03 -17.39
CA LEU A 176 30.02 -13.93 -18.79
C LEU A 176 29.53 -15.31 -19.25
N GLU A 177 28.23 -15.55 -19.11
CA GLU A 177 27.61 -16.81 -19.47
C GLU A 177 27.49 -16.89 -21.01
N GLY A 178 28.04 -17.96 -21.59
CA GLY A 178 27.94 -18.30 -23.01
C GLY A 178 27.30 -19.68 -23.21
N PRO A 179 27.06 -20.11 -24.47
CA PRO A 179 26.60 -21.46 -24.74
C PRO A 179 27.67 -22.49 -24.35
N ASP A 180 27.26 -23.71 -23.99
CA ASP A 180 28.15 -24.86 -23.76
C ASP A 180 28.71 -25.42 -25.10
N ASP A 181 29.07 -24.54 -26.03
CA ASP A 181 29.70 -24.89 -27.29
C ASP A 181 30.98 -24.07 -27.50
N ASP A 182 32.07 -24.73 -27.91
CA ASP A 182 33.37 -24.07 -28.17
C ASP A 182 33.39 -23.36 -29.54
N SER A 183 32.23 -22.90 -30.05
CA SER A 183 32.14 -22.37 -31.41
C SER A 183 32.66 -20.95 -31.59
N PHE A 184 33.04 -20.25 -30.49
CA PHE A 184 33.68 -18.94 -30.53
C PHE A 184 34.97 -18.87 -29.66
N PRO A 185 36.06 -19.56 -30.05
CA PRO A 185 37.25 -19.74 -29.20
C PRO A 185 37.92 -18.45 -28.72
N LEU A 186 37.81 -17.36 -29.50
CA LEU A 186 38.36 -16.05 -29.14
C LEU A 186 37.65 -15.39 -27.94
N ILE A 187 36.43 -15.81 -27.62
CA ILE A 187 35.67 -15.37 -26.43
C ILE A 187 35.64 -16.52 -25.42
N ASP A 188 35.22 -17.71 -25.85
CA ASP A 188 34.94 -18.86 -24.97
C ASP A 188 36.22 -19.31 -24.23
N GLY A 189 37.38 -19.27 -24.89
CA GLY A 189 38.67 -19.56 -24.26
C GLY A 189 39.21 -18.46 -23.34
N GLN A 190 38.52 -17.32 -23.24
CA GLN A 190 38.96 -16.12 -22.51
C GLN A 190 37.95 -15.63 -21.47
N LEU A 191 36.86 -16.36 -21.21
CA LEU A 191 35.77 -15.91 -20.33
C LEU A 191 36.28 -15.39 -18.98
N GLY A 192 37.10 -16.15 -18.26
CA GLY A 192 37.64 -15.71 -16.97
C GLY A 192 38.53 -14.46 -17.02
N ASN A 193 39.25 -14.23 -18.13
CA ASN A 193 40.02 -13.01 -18.33
C ASN A 193 39.11 -11.83 -18.67
N LEU A 194 38.10 -12.05 -19.51
CA LEU A 194 37.09 -11.05 -19.88
C LEU A 194 36.27 -10.62 -18.66
N GLU A 195 35.82 -11.56 -17.82
CA GLU A 195 35.12 -11.30 -16.57
C GLU A 195 35.92 -10.38 -15.65
N LYS A 196 37.24 -10.61 -15.54
CA LYS A 196 38.14 -9.78 -14.76
C LYS A 196 38.24 -8.36 -15.31
N GLU A 197 38.44 -8.20 -16.62
CA GLU A 197 38.53 -6.87 -17.24
C GLU A 197 37.20 -6.12 -17.16
N ILE A 198 36.07 -6.82 -17.30
CA ILE A 198 34.74 -6.24 -17.14
C ILE A 198 34.52 -5.81 -15.69
N LEU A 199 34.97 -6.61 -14.70
CA LEU A 199 34.96 -6.21 -13.29
C LEU A 199 35.80 -4.94 -13.06
N ASP A 200 36.97 -4.85 -13.66
CA ASP A 200 37.84 -3.66 -13.56
C ASP A 200 37.23 -2.43 -14.27
N PHE A 201 36.49 -2.64 -15.37
CA PHE A 201 35.64 -1.60 -15.97
C PHE A 201 34.60 -1.07 -14.97
N PHE A 202 33.86 -1.95 -14.28
CA PHE A 202 32.88 -1.52 -13.29
C PHE A 202 33.53 -0.83 -12.09
N ARG A 203 34.72 -1.26 -11.64
CA ARG A 203 35.47 -0.58 -10.58
C ARG A 203 35.86 0.84 -10.98
N SER A 204 36.34 1.02 -12.20
CA SER A 204 36.85 2.31 -12.70
C SER A 204 35.77 3.28 -13.21
N SER A 205 34.59 2.78 -13.54
CA SER A 205 33.46 3.58 -14.09
C SER A 205 32.21 3.53 -13.21
N SER A 206 32.34 3.07 -11.96
CA SER A 206 31.21 2.92 -11.01
C SER A 206 30.47 4.23 -10.72
N ASP A 207 31.18 5.36 -10.80
CA ASP A 207 30.65 6.71 -10.63
C ASP A 207 29.81 7.21 -11.81
N LYS A 208 29.86 6.53 -12.97
CA LYS A 208 29.14 6.92 -14.19
C LYS A 208 27.86 6.12 -14.41
N ILE A 209 27.67 5.03 -13.67
CA ILE A 209 26.54 4.12 -13.83
C ILE A 209 25.57 4.35 -12.67
N HIS A 210 24.45 4.98 -12.97
CA HIS A 210 23.40 5.26 -11.98
C HIS A 210 22.07 4.67 -12.44
N TRP A 211 21.65 3.61 -11.75
CA TRP A 211 20.33 3.01 -11.93
C TRP A 211 19.51 3.23 -10.68
N ASP A 212 18.71 4.30 -10.71
CA ASP A 212 17.69 4.52 -9.69
C ASP A 212 16.60 3.48 -9.85
N LEU A 213 16.38 2.74 -8.79
CA LEU A 213 15.35 1.72 -8.69
C LEU A 213 14.09 2.27 -8.06
N ALA A 214 14.18 3.26 -7.18
CA ALA A 214 13.06 3.87 -6.49
C ALA A 214 13.20 5.37 -6.34
N GLN A 215 12.10 6.12 -6.30
CA GLN A 215 12.12 7.51 -5.83
C GLN A 215 10.99 7.78 -4.83
N VAL A 216 11.32 8.49 -3.76
CA VAL A 216 10.38 8.96 -2.73
C VAL A 216 10.42 10.48 -2.75
N ASN A 217 9.27 11.13 -2.86
CA ASN A 217 9.14 12.58 -2.86
C ASN A 217 8.52 13.04 -1.53
N ASN A 218 9.05 14.12 -0.96
CA ASN A 218 8.52 14.73 0.28
C ASN A 218 7.79 16.06 0.03
N ASN A 219 7.48 16.37 -1.24
CA ASN A 219 6.77 17.59 -1.57
C ASN A 219 5.39 17.61 -0.92
N LYS A 220 5.05 18.73 -0.26
CA LYS A 220 3.68 18.96 0.25
C LYS A 220 2.73 19.08 -0.94
N LEU A 221 1.69 18.25 -1.00
CA LEU A 221 0.61 18.42 -1.96
C LEU A 221 -0.12 19.74 -1.65
N THR A 222 -0.42 20.52 -2.69
CA THR A 222 -0.95 21.89 -2.59
C THR A 222 -2.45 21.97 -2.29
N SER A 223 -3.14 20.84 -2.09
CA SER A 223 -4.53 20.82 -1.63
C SER A 223 -4.59 21.10 -0.14
N ASN A 224 -5.26 22.20 0.22
CA ASN A 224 -5.38 22.81 1.56
C ASN A 224 -5.98 21.92 2.68
N ARG A 225 -6.06 20.59 2.52
CA ARG A 225 -6.52 19.64 3.53
C ARG A 225 -5.70 18.33 3.62
N SER A 226 -4.74 18.06 2.73
CA SER A 226 -4.06 16.75 2.65
C SER A 226 -2.55 16.81 2.94
N THR A 227 -2.14 17.43 4.05
CA THR A 227 -0.77 17.33 4.61
C THR A 227 -0.45 15.94 5.20
N GLN A 228 -1.31 14.94 5.02
CA GLN A 228 -1.38 13.76 5.89
C GLN A 228 -0.31 12.70 5.62
N LEU A 229 0.41 12.77 4.50
CA LEU A 229 1.33 11.72 4.04
C LEU A 229 2.61 12.30 3.43
N VAL A 230 3.30 13.18 4.16
CA VAL A 230 4.63 13.69 3.74
C VAL A 230 5.72 12.79 4.31
N PRO A 231 6.52 12.09 3.47
CA PRO A 231 7.67 11.32 3.95
C PRO A 231 8.69 12.20 4.69
N GLU A 232 9.02 11.85 5.93
CA GLU A 232 10.14 12.43 6.68
C GLU A 232 11.44 11.66 6.42
N ARG A 233 11.31 10.33 6.31
CA ARG A 233 12.42 9.43 6.06
C ARG A 233 11.91 8.12 5.46
N PHE A 234 12.80 7.39 4.80
CA PHE A 234 12.48 6.06 4.30
C PHE A 234 13.67 5.11 4.35
N ARG A 235 13.34 3.83 4.26
CA ARG A 235 14.26 2.72 4.05
C ARG A 235 13.72 1.75 3.02
N PHE A 236 14.52 0.75 2.71
CA PHE A 236 14.11 -0.31 1.82
C PHE A 236 14.60 -1.68 2.31
N ALA A 237 13.89 -2.72 1.90
CA ALA A 237 14.30 -4.10 2.02
C ALA A 237 13.91 -4.85 0.75
N THR A 238 14.56 -5.98 0.51
CA THR A 238 14.22 -6.89 -0.57
C THR A 238 13.59 -8.15 -0.02
N TYR A 239 12.72 -8.78 -0.81
CA TYR A 239 12.21 -10.11 -0.52
C TYR A 239 12.39 -10.99 -1.75
N SER A 240 12.89 -12.19 -1.53
CA SER A 240 12.95 -13.24 -2.53
C SER A 240 12.38 -14.50 -1.91
N PRO A 241 11.45 -15.19 -2.57
CA PRO A 241 11.09 -16.56 -2.22
C PRO A 241 12.36 -17.42 -2.17
N ALA A 242 12.35 -18.46 -1.33
CA ALA A 242 13.47 -19.39 -1.18
C ALA A 242 13.78 -20.23 -2.44
N GLU A 243 12.92 -20.16 -3.47
CA GLU A 243 13.13 -20.82 -4.74
C GLU A 243 14.04 -19.95 -5.62
N ALA A 244 15.25 -20.45 -5.87
CA ALA A 244 16.40 -19.70 -6.40
C ALA A 244 16.20 -19.03 -7.76
N ASP A 245 15.23 -19.49 -8.56
CA ASP A 245 14.95 -19.01 -9.92
C ASP A 245 13.63 -18.23 -10.02
N SER A 246 13.06 -17.83 -8.88
CA SER A 246 11.84 -17.05 -8.91
C SER A 246 12.12 -15.65 -9.46
N THR A 247 11.61 -15.33 -10.65
CA THR A 247 11.51 -13.95 -11.15
C THR A 247 10.63 -13.07 -10.25
N TYR A 248 9.93 -13.69 -9.30
CA TYR A 248 9.07 -13.04 -8.32
C TYR A 248 9.89 -12.58 -7.11
N THR A 249 10.66 -11.53 -7.31
CA THR A 249 11.38 -10.84 -6.22
C THR A 249 10.75 -9.48 -5.99
N ILE A 250 10.85 -8.94 -4.77
CA ILE A 250 10.11 -7.76 -4.34
C ILE A 250 11.06 -6.73 -3.75
N LEU A 251 10.88 -5.47 -4.13
CA LEU A 251 11.43 -4.32 -3.43
C LEU A 251 10.34 -3.71 -2.55
N SER A 252 10.68 -3.50 -1.28
CA SER A 252 9.78 -2.94 -0.26
C SER A 252 10.36 -1.62 0.24
N LEU A 253 9.59 -0.54 0.16
CA LEU A 253 9.94 0.77 0.70
C LEU A 253 9.18 1.00 2.00
N PHE A 254 9.91 1.33 3.06
CA PHE A 254 9.39 1.61 4.39
C PHE A 254 9.45 3.11 4.62
N ILE A 255 8.31 3.73 4.88
CA ILE A 255 8.18 5.19 4.90
C ILE A 255 7.64 5.61 6.27
N HIS A 256 8.30 6.61 6.84
CA HIS A 256 7.84 7.30 8.03
C HIS A 256 7.36 8.70 7.64
N ILE A 257 6.22 9.10 8.18
CA ILE A 257 5.51 10.32 7.84
C ILE A 257 5.80 11.39 8.89
N VAL A 258 5.97 12.62 8.44
CA VAL A 258 6.20 13.79 9.30
C VAL A 258 5.11 13.91 10.36
N GLY A 259 5.52 14.03 11.63
CA GLY A 259 4.64 14.30 12.76
C GLY A 259 4.07 13.06 13.46
N HIS A 260 4.29 11.86 12.91
CA HIS A 260 3.95 10.62 13.60
C HIS A 260 5.12 10.14 14.48
N PRO A 261 4.90 9.40 15.59
CA PRO A 261 5.99 8.83 16.37
C PRO A 261 6.74 7.75 15.60
N HIS A 262 8.06 7.87 15.48
CA HIS A 262 8.88 6.85 14.85
C HIS A 262 8.96 5.58 15.71
N ARG A 263 8.38 4.48 15.22
CA ARG A 263 8.40 3.15 15.84
C ARG A 263 8.97 2.08 14.91
N GLY A 264 9.45 2.50 13.75
CA GLY A 264 9.93 1.62 12.69
C GLY A 264 11.17 0.86 13.12
N THR A 265 11.19 -0.44 12.81
CA THR A 265 12.39 -1.24 12.99
C THR A 265 13.44 -0.78 11.98
N GLU A 266 14.52 -0.18 12.48
CA GLU A 266 15.63 0.29 11.67
C GLU A 266 16.79 -0.71 11.66
N ASP A 267 17.11 -1.29 12.82
CA ASP A 267 18.14 -2.31 12.94
C ASP A 267 17.67 -3.63 12.32
N GLU A 268 18.55 -4.25 11.52
CA GLU A 268 18.32 -5.54 10.88
C GLU A 268 17.00 -5.61 10.07
N LEU A 269 16.54 -4.48 9.53
CA LEU A 269 15.29 -4.39 8.76
C LEU A 269 15.18 -5.47 7.66
N GLN A 270 16.27 -5.71 6.92
CA GLN A 270 16.33 -6.75 5.88
C GLN A 270 16.05 -8.16 6.44
N SER A 271 16.71 -8.52 7.55
CA SER A 271 16.53 -9.80 8.23
C SER A 271 15.09 -9.95 8.73
N HIS A 272 14.59 -8.94 9.43
CA HIS A 272 13.24 -8.94 9.99
C HIS A 272 12.18 -9.03 8.90
N TRP A 273 12.34 -8.29 7.80
CA TRP A 273 11.42 -8.34 6.67
C TRP A 273 11.40 -9.71 6.00
N THR A 274 12.59 -10.25 5.67
CA THR A 274 12.70 -11.57 5.04
C THR A 274 12.13 -12.66 5.93
N ALA A 275 12.46 -12.63 7.22
CA ALA A 275 11.93 -13.58 8.20
C ALA A 275 10.41 -13.51 8.23
N LYS A 276 9.82 -12.32 8.38
CA LYS A 276 8.37 -12.14 8.51
C LYS A 276 7.55 -12.79 7.39
N TRP A 277 8.02 -12.77 6.15
CA TRP A 277 7.33 -13.35 4.99
C TRP A 277 7.85 -14.75 4.59
N SER A 278 8.76 -15.32 5.39
CA SER A 278 9.28 -16.67 5.16
C SER A 278 8.28 -17.75 5.58
N LYS A 279 8.42 -18.96 5.00
CA LYS A 279 7.59 -20.16 5.27
C LYS A 279 7.75 -20.77 6.69
N ASN A 280 8.39 -20.08 7.62
CA ASN A 280 8.54 -20.55 9.01
C ASN A 280 7.18 -20.43 9.76
N PRO A 281 6.79 -21.42 10.59
CA PRO A 281 5.55 -21.37 11.38
C PRO A 281 5.33 -20.11 12.24
N ALA A 282 6.42 -19.47 12.70
CA ALA A 282 6.35 -18.22 13.47
C ALA A 282 6.08 -16.97 12.60
N ASN A 283 6.18 -17.11 11.28
CA ASN A 283 6.11 -16.03 10.31
C ASN A 283 4.81 -16.13 9.50
N TYR A 284 4.62 -15.23 8.53
CA TYR A 284 3.41 -15.21 7.71
C TYR A 284 3.34 -16.38 6.71
N GLY A 285 4.49 -16.88 6.24
CA GLY A 285 4.54 -17.99 5.29
C GLY A 285 3.97 -17.72 3.90
N VAL A 286 3.79 -16.45 3.57
CA VAL A 286 3.23 -15.93 2.32
C VAL A 286 4.06 -14.74 1.86
N SER A 287 3.88 -14.31 0.62
CA SER A 287 4.56 -13.12 0.08
C SER A 287 3.78 -11.83 0.44
N PRO A 288 4.47 -10.67 0.61
CA PRO A 288 3.82 -9.37 0.84
C PRO A 288 2.94 -8.89 -0.32
N ILE A 289 3.12 -9.48 -1.51
CA ILE A 289 2.24 -9.32 -2.67
C ILE A 289 1.63 -10.71 -2.97
N PRO A 290 0.30 -10.86 -3.13
CA PRO A 290 -0.31 -12.15 -3.39
C PRO A 290 0.05 -12.65 -4.79
N ASP A 291 0.31 -13.95 -4.89
CA ASP A 291 0.80 -14.65 -6.07
C ASP A 291 -0.35 -15.53 -6.62
N SER A 292 -1.50 -14.92 -6.89
CA SER A 292 -2.67 -15.63 -7.40
C SER A 292 -2.67 -15.64 -8.94
N ASN A 293 -2.76 -16.85 -9.51
CA ASN A 293 -2.80 -17.08 -10.96
C ASN A 293 -3.98 -16.39 -11.68
N SER A 294 -4.98 -15.92 -10.93
CA SER A 294 -6.17 -15.26 -11.47
C SER A 294 -6.12 -13.73 -11.43
N GLU A 295 -5.36 -13.12 -10.51
CA GLU A 295 -5.47 -11.66 -10.24
C GLU A 295 -4.19 -10.86 -10.56
N ASN A 296 -3.04 -11.51 -10.82
CA ASN A 296 -1.80 -10.89 -11.33
C ASN A 296 -1.42 -9.57 -10.63
N TYR A 297 -1.43 -9.54 -9.29
CA TYR A 297 -0.99 -8.35 -8.54
C TYR A 297 0.52 -8.15 -8.71
N THR A 298 0.94 -6.90 -8.91
CA THR A 298 2.37 -6.54 -9.03
C THR A 298 2.81 -5.49 -8.01
N ALA A 299 1.90 -4.98 -7.19
CA ALA A 299 2.19 -4.08 -6.08
C ALA A 299 1.22 -4.25 -4.90
N SER A 300 1.68 -3.87 -3.71
CA SER A 300 0.84 -3.74 -2.53
C SER A 300 1.27 -2.56 -1.65
N VAL A 301 0.35 -2.01 -0.86
CA VAL A 301 0.62 -0.95 0.12
C VAL A 301 0.02 -1.35 1.45
N ILE A 302 0.78 -1.15 2.53
CA ILE A 302 0.37 -1.46 3.90
C ILE A 302 0.46 -0.18 4.72
N PHE A 303 -0.64 0.28 5.32
CA PHE A 303 -0.63 1.37 6.30
C PHE A 303 -0.80 0.80 7.70
N ASP A 304 0.09 1.21 8.60
CA ASP A 304 0.05 0.82 10.01
C ASP A 304 -1.24 1.30 10.67
N ASN A 305 -1.83 0.42 11.48
CA ASN A 305 -3.11 0.70 12.11
C ASN A 305 -3.07 1.88 13.09
N THR A 306 -1.92 2.20 13.70
CA THR A 306 -1.80 3.34 14.62
C THR A 306 -1.88 4.66 13.88
N TRP A 307 -1.30 4.72 12.67
CA TRP A 307 -1.45 5.88 11.80
C TRP A 307 -2.91 6.06 11.35
N ILE A 308 -3.61 4.98 10.98
CA ILE A 308 -5.04 5.03 10.63
C ILE A 308 -5.88 5.52 11.83
N GLN A 309 -5.55 5.08 13.05
CA GLN A 309 -6.24 5.55 14.25
C GLN A 309 -6.08 7.05 14.47
N ASP A 310 -4.88 7.57 14.31
CA ASP A 310 -4.61 9.00 14.48
C ASP A 310 -5.29 9.84 13.37
N LEU A 311 -5.27 9.34 12.14
CA LEU A 311 -6.01 9.94 11.03
C LEU A 311 -7.51 10.01 11.31
N VAL A 312 -8.09 8.92 11.84
CA VAL A 312 -9.49 8.89 12.24
C VAL A 312 -9.74 9.92 13.35
N LYS A 313 -8.94 9.97 14.42
CA LYS A 313 -9.11 10.99 15.49
C LYS A 313 -9.11 12.42 14.94
N ASP A 314 -8.18 12.73 14.04
CA ASP A 314 -8.04 14.07 13.44
C ASP A 314 -9.20 14.42 12.49
N SER A 315 -9.88 13.42 11.94
CA SER A 315 -11.05 13.59 11.06
C SER A 315 -12.36 13.93 11.79
N GLY A 316 -12.38 13.82 13.13
CA GLY A 316 -13.54 14.06 13.98
C GLY A 316 -14.03 15.51 13.94
N GLY A 317 -14.76 15.88 12.90
CA GLY A 317 -15.51 17.13 12.86
C GLY A 317 -16.61 17.12 13.93
N THR A 318 -16.61 18.11 14.83
CA THR A 318 -17.59 18.39 15.90
C THR A 318 -17.79 17.33 16.99
N GLY A 319 -17.37 16.08 16.79
CA GLY A 319 -17.42 15.01 17.78
C GLY A 319 -16.01 14.50 18.15
N VAL A 320 -15.80 14.17 19.43
CA VAL A 320 -14.56 13.56 19.90
C VAL A 320 -14.66 12.04 19.66
N MET A 321 -13.68 11.44 19.00
CA MET A 321 -13.59 9.98 18.90
C MET A 321 -12.67 9.43 19.98
N GLU A 322 -13.20 8.53 20.80
CA GLU A 322 -12.43 7.80 21.80
C GLU A 322 -12.18 6.37 21.31
N ILE A 323 -10.93 5.93 21.36
CA ILE A 323 -10.59 4.54 21.03
C ILE A 323 -11.06 3.65 22.17
N GLU A 324 -11.80 2.60 21.84
CA GLU A 324 -12.23 1.61 22.82
C GLU A 324 -11.37 0.33 22.74
N GLU A 325 -11.21 -0.29 21.56
CA GLU A 325 -10.46 -1.55 21.44
C GLU A 325 -10.06 -1.89 19.99
N VAL A 326 -9.16 -2.87 19.84
CA VAL A 326 -9.02 -3.67 18.62
C VAL A 326 -9.83 -4.96 18.85
N GLU A 327 -11.01 -5.08 18.24
CA GLU A 327 -11.91 -6.21 18.47
C GLU A 327 -11.80 -7.24 17.33
N LYS A 328 -11.93 -8.53 17.65
CA LYS A 328 -12.17 -9.55 16.62
C LYS A 328 -13.61 -9.43 16.13
N THR A 329 -13.80 -9.15 14.85
CA THR A 329 -15.12 -9.22 14.22
C THR A 329 -15.63 -10.67 14.21
N LYS A 330 -16.94 -10.87 13.97
CA LYS A 330 -17.60 -12.19 13.92
C LYS A 330 -16.96 -13.22 12.99
N ASN A 331 -16.06 -12.81 12.09
CA ASN A 331 -15.32 -13.67 11.16
C ASN A 331 -13.82 -13.84 11.53
N ASP A 332 -13.43 -13.61 12.79
CA ASP A 332 -12.05 -13.74 13.30
C ASP A 332 -11.02 -12.81 12.63
N THR A 333 -11.46 -11.71 12.00
CA THR A 333 -10.56 -10.65 11.52
C THR A 333 -10.51 -9.51 12.53
N TRP A 334 -9.32 -8.95 12.78
CA TRP A 334 -9.18 -7.83 13.70
C TRP A 334 -9.66 -6.56 13.03
N GLY A 335 -10.62 -5.90 13.67
CA GLY A 335 -11.07 -4.56 13.32
C GLY A 335 -10.60 -3.54 14.36
N LEU A 336 -10.67 -2.27 13.99
CA LEU A 336 -10.53 -1.15 14.92
C LEU A 336 -11.91 -0.69 15.33
N LYS A 337 -12.15 -0.52 16.64
CA LYS A 337 -13.43 -0.07 17.18
C LYS A 337 -13.27 1.24 17.93
N TRP A 338 -14.15 2.18 17.61
CA TRP A 338 -14.19 3.51 18.19
C TRP A 338 -15.56 3.79 18.81
N LYS A 339 -15.51 4.49 19.93
CA LYS A 339 -16.65 5.18 20.52
C LYS A 339 -16.71 6.58 19.92
N VAL A 340 -17.83 6.89 19.26
CA VAL A 340 -18.02 8.19 18.60
C VAL A 340 -18.85 9.08 19.52
N LEU A 341 -18.22 10.09 20.12
CA LEU A 341 -18.91 11.05 20.97
C LEU A 341 -19.46 12.18 20.12
N THR A 342 -20.77 12.30 20.11
CA THR A 342 -21.52 13.25 19.27
C THR A 342 -21.70 14.60 19.93
N GLY A 343 -21.53 14.69 21.25
CA GLY A 343 -21.88 15.86 22.05
C GLY A 343 -23.38 16.16 22.08
N LYS A 344 -24.22 15.27 21.53
CA LYS A 344 -25.66 15.46 21.37
C LYS A 344 -26.43 14.88 22.55
N LYS A 345 -27.55 15.52 22.85
CA LYS A 345 -28.58 14.97 23.73
C LYS A 345 -29.81 14.63 22.93
N PHE A 346 -30.49 13.59 23.36
CA PHE A 346 -31.76 13.16 22.82
C PHE A 346 -32.85 13.63 23.76
N GLU A 347 -33.65 14.59 23.32
CA GLU A 347 -34.68 15.24 24.13
C GLU A 347 -36.07 14.99 23.54
N MET A 348 -36.96 14.41 24.35
CA MET A 348 -38.38 14.28 24.06
C MET A 348 -39.14 15.19 25.03
N LYS A 349 -40.07 16.00 24.51
CA LYS A 349 -40.92 16.89 25.31
C LYS A 349 -42.24 16.21 25.65
N GLU A 350 -42.83 16.62 26.75
CA GLU A 350 -44.23 16.25 27.07
C GLU A 350 -45.17 16.92 26.08
N ILE A 351 -46.16 16.16 25.60
CA ILE A 351 -47.15 16.65 24.62
C ILE A 351 -48.56 16.30 25.07
N TYR A 352 -49.44 17.27 24.83
CA TYR A 352 -50.87 17.20 25.08
C TYR A 352 -51.59 17.73 23.86
N GLU A 353 -52.35 16.89 23.18
CA GLU A 353 -53.08 17.30 21.98
C GLU A 353 -54.44 16.64 21.88
N THR A 354 -55.41 17.38 21.32
CA THR A 354 -56.74 16.85 21.03
C THR A 354 -56.96 16.83 19.52
N GLU A 355 -57.21 15.67 18.96
CA GLU A 355 -57.51 15.46 17.54
C GLU A 355 -58.73 14.55 17.41
N ASP A 356 -59.68 14.89 16.53
CA ASP A 356 -60.95 14.17 16.36
C ASP A 356 -61.69 13.86 17.68
N LYS A 357 -61.60 14.81 18.62
CA LYS A 357 -62.14 14.74 19.99
C LYS A 357 -61.47 13.68 20.90
N THR A 358 -60.39 13.05 20.46
CA THR A 358 -59.54 12.19 21.29
C THR A 358 -58.38 13.01 21.86
N LEU A 359 -58.20 12.96 23.18
CA LEU A 359 -57.04 13.56 23.85
C LEU A 359 -55.88 12.55 23.85
N TYR A 360 -54.78 12.91 23.21
CA TYR A 360 -53.52 12.18 23.21
C TYR A 360 -52.53 12.87 24.15
N ARG A 361 -51.79 12.08 24.93
CA ARG A 361 -50.81 12.57 25.89
C ARG A 361 -49.56 11.70 25.88
N ILE A 362 -48.41 12.34 25.82
CA ILE A 362 -47.10 11.73 26.09
C ILE A 362 -46.56 12.37 27.37
N ASP A 363 -46.32 11.53 28.35
CA ASP A 363 -45.92 11.89 29.70
C ASP A 363 -44.43 11.64 29.94
N ASN A 364 -43.85 12.52 30.75
CA ASN A 364 -42.44 12.59 31.13
C ASN A 364 -41.52 12.95 29.96
N ALA A 365 -40.94 14.15 30.02
CA ALA A 365 -39.84 14.51 29.14
C ALA A 365 -38.66 13.54 29.35
N VAL A 366 -38.14 12.99 28.26
CA VAL A 366 -36.97 12.12 28.28
C VAL A 366 -35.77 12.93 27.80
N SER A 367 -34.69 12.96 28.59
CA SER A 367 -33.41 13.52 28.16
C SER A 367 -32.34 12.44 28.32
N LEU A 368 -31.86 11.90 27.21
CA LEU A 368 -30.73 10.97 27.19
C LEU A 368 -29.46 11.67 26.72
N ASP A 369 -28.38 11.38 27.42
CA ASP A 369 -27.03 11.75 26.99
C ASP A 369 -26.53 10.67 26.03
N LEU A 370 -26.38 11.01 24.76
CA LEU A 370 -26.07 10.02 23.70
C LEU A 370 -24.61 9.56 23.73
N ASP A 371 -23.76 10.19 24.53
CA ASP A 371 -22.36 9.83 24.64
C ASP A 371 -22.10 8.87 25.82
N LYS A 372 -23.15 8.55 26.60
CA LYS A 372 -23.10 7.63 27.74
C LYS A 372 -23.65 6.26 27.39
N ASP A 373 -23.03 5.23 27.95
CA ASP A 373 -23.50 3.85 27.77
C ASP A 373 -24.90 3.68 28.40
N PRO A 374 -25.78 2.87 27.80
CA PRO A 374 -25.58 2.03 26.61
C PRO A 374 -25.88 2.72 25.27
N HIS A 375 -26.03 4.05 25.27
CA HIS A 375 -26.56 4.82 24.14
C HIS A 375 -25.50 5.34 23.20
N VAL A 376 -24.23 4.95 23.35
CA VAL A 376 -23.18 5.48 22.50
C VAL A 376 -23.18 4.81 21.12
N LEU A 377 -22.77 5.60 20.14
CA LEU A 377 -22.48 5.12 18.81
C LEU A 377 -21.12 4.42 18.79
N TYR A 378 -21.12 3.20 18.29
CA TYR A 378 -19.92 2.45 17.98
C TYR A 378 -19.68 2.40 16.48
N MET A 379 -18.42 2.54 16.12
CA MET A 379 -17.95 2.34 14.77
C MET A 379 -16.83 1.30 14.78
N THR A 380 -16.96 0.28 13.94
CA THR A 380 -15.96 -0.76 13.76
C THR A 380 -15.48 -0.76 12.31
N ILE A 381 -14.22 -0.40 12.06
CA ILE A 381 -13.58 -0.62 10.75
C ILE A 381 -12.96 -2.01 10.77
N GLY A 382 -13.30 -2.83 9.79
CA GLY A 382 -12.73 -4.16 9.67
C GLY A 382 -13.08 -4.81 8.35
N GLN A 383 -12.98 -6.13 8.33
CA GLN A 383 -13.23 -6.92 7.15
C GLN A 383 -14.53 -7.72 7.30
N ASN A 384 -15.38 -7.68 6.26
CA ASN A 384 -16.64 -8.40 6.26
C ASN A 384 -16.47 -9.86 5.75
N SER A 385 -17.59 -10.59 5.65
CA SER A 385 -17.62 -11.97 5.11
C SER A 385 -17.19 -12.07 3.66
N ASP A 386 -17.37 -10.99 2.89
CA ASP A 386 -16.97 -10.87 1.48
C ASP A 386 -15.52 -10.39 1.35
N ALA A 387 -14.82 -10.40 2.48
CA ALA A 387 -13.46 -9.96 2.66
C ALA A 387 -13.22 -8.47 2.36
N GLN A 388 -14.22 -7.64 2.03
CA GLN A 388 -14.03 -6.21 1.77
C GLN A 388 -13.84 -5.40 3.06
N ALA A 389 -12.95 -4.40 3.01
CA ALA A 389 -12.83 -3.42 4.08
C ALA A 389 -14.09 -2.55 4.18
N SER A 390 -14.63 -2.44 5.39
CA SER A 390 -15.88 -1.73 5.66
C SER A 390 -15.89 -1.10 7.05
N ALA A 391 -16.66 -0.04 7.22
CA ALA A 391 -17.08 0.50 8.50
C ALA A 391 -18.48 -0.04 8.83
N LEU A 392 -18.61 -0.64 10.01
CA LEU A 392 -19.87 -1.01 10.62
C LEU A 392 -20.23 0.05 11.67
N LEU A 393 -21.40 0.66 11.52
CA LEU A 393 -21.96 1.63 12.46
C LEU A 393 -23.06 0.96 13.26
N GLU A 394 -22.86 0.88 14.57
CA GLU A 394 -23.78 0.26 15.52
C GLU A 394 -24.22 1.29 16.56
N TRP A 395 -25.52 1.57 16.58
CA TRP A 395 -26.08 2.50 17.55
C TRP A 395 -27.42 1.99 18.05
N THR A 396 -27.61 1.91 19.37
CA THR A 396 -28.89 1.55 19.97
C THR A 396 -29.32 2.60 20.98
N ILE A 397 -30.44 3.26 20.70
CA ILE A 397 -31.07 4.20 21.61
C ILE A 397 -32.41 3.60 22.05
N SER A 398 -32.52 3.28 23.34
CA SER A 398 -33.74 2.76 23.95
C SER A 398 -34.23 3.71 25.02
N TYR A 399 -35.51 4.08 24.96
CA TYR A 399 -36.15 4.92 25.97
C TYR A 399 -37.57 4.44 26.23
N SER A 400 -38.06 4.72 27.44
CA SER A 400 -39.44 4.46 27.83
C SER A 400 -40.20 5.77 27.92
N ARG A 401 -41.42 5.78 27.40
CA ARG A 401 -42.36 6.90 27.54
C ARG A 401 -43.70 6.42 28.09
N GLU A 402 -44.32 7.25 28.90
CA GLU A 402 -45.70 7.02 29.32
C GLU A 402 -46.62 7.67 28.29
N TRP A 403 -47.72 7.00 27.97
CA TRP A 403 -48.68 7.49 26.99
C TRP A 403 -50.09 7.28 27.50
N SER A 404 -51.00 8.15 27.08
CA SER A 404 -52.43 7.93 27.24
C SER A 404 -53.24 8.50 26.08
N MET A 405 -54.36 7.85 25.80
CA MET A 405 -55.37 8.30 24.85
C MET A 405 -56.74 8.28 25.53
N THR A 406 -57.53 9.34 25.35
CA THR A 406 -58.87 9.44 25.92
C THR A 406 -59.85 9.89 24.84
N PRO A 407 -60.61 8.96 24.24
CA PRO A 407 -61.66 9.30 23.28
C PRO A 407 -62.76 10.15 23.94
N HIS A 408 -63.42 11.03 23.18
CA HIS A 408 -64.51 11.85 23.70
C HIS A 408 -65.65 11.02 24.30
N GLY A 409 -65.90 11.17 25.60
CA GLY A 409 -66.92 10.39 26.30
C GLY A 409 -66.58 8.90 26.46
N GLY A 410 -65.34 8.50 26.18
CA GLY A 410 -64.83 7.14 26.31
C GLY A 410 -63.94 6.92 27.54
N THR A 411 -63.48 5.68 27.70
CA THR A 411 -62.52 5.29 28.75
C THR A 411 -61.11 5.73 28.35
N SER A 412 -60.35 6.27 29.30
CA SER A 412 -58.94 6.56 29.10
C SER A 412 -58.13 5.27 29.04
N HIS A 413 -57.25 5.14 28.05
CA HIS A 413 -56.30 4.05 27.91
C HIS A 413 -54.90 4.60 28.06
N SER A 414 -54.08 3.96 28.89
CA SER A 414 -52.70 4.35 29.10
C SER A 414 -51.77 3.15 29.14
N GLY A 415 -50.48 3.43 29.04
CA GLY A 415 -49.43 2.45 29.19
C GLY A 415 -48.05 3.08 29.18
N THR A 416 -47.05 2.22 29.31
CA THR A 416 -45.65 2.59 29.08
C THR A 416 -45.25 1.92 27.77
N ALA A 417 -44.62 2.68 26.87
CA ALA A 417 -44.04 2.16 25.64
C ALA A 417 -42.51 2.31 25.71
N THR A 418 -41.79 1.22 25.49
CA THR A 418 -40.35 1.26 25.25
C THR A 418 -40.12 1.33 23.76
N VAL A 419 -39.52 2.42 23.30
CA VAL A 419 -39.12 2.62 21.91
C VAL A 419 -37.63 2.34 21.81
N THR A 420 -37.24 1.54 20.83
CA THR A 420 -35.85 1.17 20.56
C THR A 420 -35.54 1.49 19.11
N ASN A 421 -34.65 2.47 18.94
CA ASN A 421 -34.09 2.89 17.66
C ASN A 421 -32.72 2.25 17.51
N LYS A 422 -32.51 1.53 16.40
CA LYS A 422 -31.26 0.84 16.10
C LYS A 422 -30.72 1.21 14.74
N VAL A 423 -29.43 1.48 14.69
CA VAL A 423 -28.63 1.52 13.47
C VAL A 423 -27.71 0.32 13.46
N ASN A 424 -27.68 -0.38 12.33
CA ASN A 424 -26.69 -1.39 12.00
C ASN A 424 -26.35 -1.23 10.52
N GLU A 425 -25.57 -0.19 10.22
CA GLU A 425 -25.26 0.24 8.86
C GLU A 425 -23.85 -0.16 8.48
N LYS A 426 -23.71 -0.72 7.27
CA LYS A 426 -22.42 -1.07 6.70
C LYS A 426 -22.08 -0.09 5.59
N LYS A 427 -20.94 0.57 5.71
CA LYS A 427 -20.37 1.46 4.68
C LYS A 427 -19.03 0.90 4.22
N TYR A 428 -18.82 0.86 2.92
CA TYR A 428 -17.60 0.30 2.34
C TYR A 428 -16.56 1.40 2.08
N ILE A 429 -15.27 1.05 2.10
CA ILE A 429 -14.24 1.96 1.60
C ILE A 429 -14.47 2.13 0.10
N ASP A 430 -14.70 3.36 -0.35
CA ASP A 430 -14.98 3.69 -1.75
C ASP A 430 -13.73 4.25 -2.43
N ASN A 431 -13.43 3.72 -3.61
CA ASN A 431 -12.42 4.22 -4.55
C ASN A 431 -12.99 4.40 -5.97
N ASP A 432 -14.27 4.08 -6.18
CA ASP A 432 -14.87 4.06 -7.51
C ASP A 432 -15.17 5.45 -8.06
N SER A 433 -15.45 6.40 -7.17
CA SER A 433 -15.88 7.76 -7.50
C SER A 433 -14.80 8.83 -7.32
N LEU A 434 -13.66 8.48 -6.73
CA LEU A 434 -12.59 9.40 -6.41
C LEU A 434 -11.48 9.37 -7.47
N PRO A 435 -10.67 10.44 -7.58
CA PRO A 435 -9.35 10.35 -8.18
C PRO A 435 -8.58 9.13 -7.67
N GLN A 436 -7.90 8.39 -8.54
CA GLN A 436 -7.26 7.09 -8.24
C GLN A 436 -6.19 7.10 -7.13
N TYR A 437 -5.83 8.26 -6.60
CA TYR A 437 -4.87 8.48 -5.51
C TYR A 437 -5.55 8.87 -4.20
N LYS A 438 -6.87 8.75 -4.13
CA LYS A 438 -7.65 9.07 -2.94
C LYS A 438 -8.28 7.82 -2.39
N LEU A 439 -8.22 7.69 -1.08
CA LEU A 439 -9.07 6.79 -0.35
C LEU A 439 -10.06 7.62 0.44
N ARG A 440 -11.35 7.31 0.28
CA ARG A 440 -12.39 7.86 1.13
C ARG A 440 -13.15 6.75 1.81
N LEU A 441 -13.33 6.94 3.12
CA LEU A 441 -14.33 6.20 3.85
C LEU A 441 -15.34 7.19 4.41
N ASP A 442 -16.57 7.08 3.90
CA ASP A 442 -17.71 7.87 4.34
C ASP A 442 -18.64 6.99 5.18
N ALA A 443 -18.73 7.32 6.47
CA ALA A 443 -19.52 6.65 7.47
C ALA A 443 -20.67 7.56 7.95
N SER A 444 -21.34 8.23 7.01
CA SER A 444 -22.51 9.06 7.32
C SER A 444 -23.75 8.25 7.71
N LEU A 445 -24.46 8.72 8.73
CA LEU A 445 -25.80 8.28 9.10
C LEU A 445 -26.84 9.33 8.75
N LYS A 446 -27.89 8.86 8.09
CA LYS A 446 -29.10 9.58 7.74
C LYS A 446 -30.29 9.01 8.53
N GLU A 447 -31.39 9.74 8.53
CA GLU A 447 -32.61 9.35 9.26
C GLU A 447 -33.17 7.99 8.79
N ASP A 448 -33.07 7.70 7.50
CA ASP A 448 -33.53 6.44 6.88
C ASP A 448 -32.68 5.21 7.24
N ASN A 449 -31.53 5.40 7.90
CA ASN A 449 -30.68 4.31 8.39
C ASN A 449 -31.17 3.69 9.72
N TRP A 450 -32.15 4.31 10.36
CA TRP A 450 -32.67 3.86 11.64
C TRP A 450 -33.79 2.85 11.49
N THR A 451 -33.75 1.82 12.31
CA THR A 451 -34.85 0.88 12.50
C THR A 451 -35.50 1.13 13.86
N THR A 452 -36.78 1.48 13.84
CA THR A 452 -37.56 1.75 15.06
C THR A 452 -38.43 0.55 15.39
N SER A 453 -38.36 0.10 16.63
CA SER A 453 -39.24 -0.91 17.21
C SER A 453 -39.84 -0.40 18.51
N SER A 454 -41.04 -0.83 18.86
CA SER A 454 -41.64 -0.47 20.14
C SER A 454 -42.39 -1.63 20.77
N THR A 455 -42.36 -1.69 22.09
CA THR A 455 -43.17 -2.60 22.90
C THR A 455 -43.94 -1.77 23.92
N SER A 456 -45.15 -2.20 24.30
CA SER A 456 -45.93 -1.48 25.31
C SER A 456 -46.65 -2.44 26.26
N THR A 457 -46.82 -1.99 27.51
CA THR A 457 -47.63 -2.68 28.52
C THR A 457 -49.09 -2.83 28.10
N ASN A 458 -49.57 -2.00 27.16
CA ASN A 458 -50.89 -2.09 26.57
C ASN A 458 -50.83 -2.06 25.03
N SER A 459 -50.37 -3.17 24.44
CA SER A 459 -49.99 -3.27 23.03
C SER A 459 -51.11 -2.98 22.02
N PHE A 460 -52.35 -3.39 22.32
CA PHE A 460 -53.49 -3.15 21.43
C PHE A 460 -53.74 -1.65 21.27
N TYR A 461 -53.90 -0.95 22.40
CA TYR A 461 -54.17 0.48 22.38
C TYR A 461 -52.93 1.30 21.99
N TRP A 462 -51.71 0.80 22.25
CA TRP A 462 -50.49 1.40 21.70
C TRP A 462 -50.47 1.40 20.17
N THR A 463 -50.96 0.32 19.54
CA THR A 463 -51.02 0.22 18.07
C THR A 463 -51.99 1.26 17.50
N VAL A 464 -53.12 1.49 18.17
CA VAL A 464 -54.08 2.53 17.81
C VAL A 464 -53.47 3.91 18.02
N PHE A 465 -52.89 4.17 19.19
CA PHE A 465 -52.20 5.42 19.52
C PHE A 465 -51.13 5.77 18.48
N SER A 466 -50.19 4.87 18.22
CA SER A 466 -49.05 5.11 17.34
C SER A 466 -49.41 5.21 15.85
N ARG A 467 -50.50 4.56 15.40
CA ARG A 467 -51.02 4.74 14.04
C ARG A 467 -51.66 6.12 13.88
N ASP A 468 -52.49 6.52 14.84
CA ASP A 468 -53.20 7.80 14.78
C ASP A 468 -52.23 8.98 14.97
N MET A 469 -51.14 8.78 15.73
CA MET A 469 -50.01 9.72 15.84
C MET A 469 -49.38 10.12 14.49
N GLN A 470 -49.40 9.25 13.47
CA GLN A 470 -48.78 9.57 12.18
C GLN A 470 -49.48 10.73 11.44
N TYR A 471 -50.69 11.11 11.88
CA TYR A 471 -51.51 12.14 11.26
C TYR A 471 -51.43 13.50 11.97
N SER A 472 -51.07 13.54 13.27
CA SER A 472 -50.79 14.80 13.98
C SER A 472 -49.37 15.29 13.73
N SER A 473 -49.24 16.53 13.22
CA SER A 473 -47.94 17.17 13.08
C SER A 473 -47.29 17.48 14.42
N LYS A 474 -48.03 17.87 15.46
CA LYS A 474 -47.43 18.25 16.75
C LYS A 474 -46.97 17.05 17.55
N ILE A 475 -47.65 15.92 17.45
CA ILE A 475 -47.21 14.68 18.08
C ILE A 475 -46.03 14.08 17.30
N LYS A 476 -45.98 14.27 15.99
CA LYS A 476 -44.78 13.98 15.19
C LYS A 476 -43.60 14.88 15.59
N ASP A 477 -43.85 16.16 15.86
CA ASP A 477 -42.84 17.10 16.39
C ASP A 477 -42.43 16.77 17.85
N ALA A 478 -43.14 15.86 18.52
CA ALA A 478 -42.72 15.26 19.80
C ALA A 478 -41.65 14.20 19.63
N GLU A 479 -41.57 13.61 18.44
CA GLU A 479 -40.60 12.57 18.17
C GLU A 479 -39.23 13.22 18.13
N PRO A 480 -38.28 12.72 18.93
CA PRO A 480 -36.94 13.27 18.98
C PRO A 480 -36.28 13.05 17.62
N ASP A 481 -35.64 14.10 17.13
CA ASP A 481 -34.85 14.03 15.90
C ASP A 481 -33.80 12.93 16.05
N LEU A 482 -33.91 11.90 15.21
CA LEU A 482 -32.92 10.85 15.19
C LEU A 482 -31.57 11.45 14.81
N PRO A 483 -30.51 11.17 15.56
CA PRO A 483 -29.25 11.83 15.35
C PRO A 483 -28.69 11.43 13.98
N THR A 484 -28.55 12.41 13.12
CA THR A 484 -27.78 12.32 11.89
C THR A 484 -26.39 12.89 12.12
N PHE A 485 -25.40 12.35 11.43
CA PHE A 485 -24.07 12.93 11.35
C PHE A 485 -23.38 12.43 10.08
N THR A 486 -22.48 13.24 9.57
CA THR A 486 -21.61 12.90 8.44
C THR A 486 -20.22 12.69 9.00
N LEU A 487 -19.72 11.47 8.90
CA LEU A 487 -18.37 11.13 9.31
C LEU A 487 -17.55 10.77 8.07
N VAL A 488 -16.74 11.71 7.60
CA VAL A 488 -15.73 11.42 6.58
C VAL A 488 -14.45 11.07 7.33
N LEU A 489 -14.25 9.77 7.58
CA LEU A 489 -13.20 9.25 8.45
C LEU A 489 -11.81 9.55 7.93
N PHE A 490 -11.66 9.48 6.62
CA PHE A 490 -10.49 9.99 5.96
C PHE A 490 -10.79 10.19 4.48
N ASP A 491 -10.24 11.28 3.94
CA ASP A 491 -10.11 11.56 2.51
C ASP A 491 -8.65 12.02 2.35
N PHE A 492 -7.75 11.04 2.26
CA PHE A 492 -6.35 11.35 2.04
C PHE A 492 -6.02 11.11 0.59
N ASP A 493 -5.34 12.10 0.02
CA ASP A 493 -4.41 11.83 -1.06
C ASP A 493 -3.31 10.99 -0.43
N PHE A 494 -3.30 9.69 -0.70
CA PHE A 494 -2.03 9.00 -0.50
C PHE A 494 -1.06 9.56 -1.49
N PHE A 495 0.21 9.66 -1.07
CA PHE A 495 1.25 10.14 -1.95
C PHE A 495 1.03 9.49 -3.31
N MET A 496 1.19 10.25 -4.39
CA MET A 496 1.65 9.59 -5.59
C MET A 496 2.86 8.81 -5.10
N VAL A 497 2.70 7.51 -4.93
CA VAL A 497 3.80 6.58 -4.92
C VAL A 497 4.38 6.79 -6.31
N THR A 498 5.18 7.85 -6.45
CA THR A 498 5.69 8.34 -7.72
C THR A 498 6.70 7.31 -8.14
N ASN A 499 6.51 6.78 -9.34
CA ASN A 499 7.18 5.57 -9.78
C ASN A 499 8.65 5.56 -9.46
N LEU A 500 9.05 4.35 -9.15
CA LEU A 500 10.40 3.84 -9.03
C LEU A 500 11.34 4.25 -10.18
N LEU A 501 10.81 4.79 -11.29
CA LEU A 501 11.56 5.30 -12.46
C LEU A 501 10.97 6.59 -13.06
N LEU A 502 9.89 7.15 -12.49
CA LEU A 502 9.12 8.25 -13.10
C LEU A 502 8.51 9.17 -12.02
N PRO A 503 9.24 10.22 -11.59
CA PRO A 503 8.73 11.17 -10.62
C PRO A 503 7.43 11.83 -11.13
N ASN A 504 6.47 12.00 -10.23
CA ASN A 504 5.14 12.59 -10.47
C ASN A 504 4.24 11.80 -11.43
N GLN A 505 4.48 10.50 -11.64
CA GLN A 505 3.63 9.64 -12.46
C GLN A 505 2.93 8.55 -11.64
N LYS A 506 1.68 8.21 -12.05
CA LYS A 506 0.91 7.08 -11.51
C LYS A 506 1.63 5.78 -11.84
N VAL A 507 1.62 4.89 -10.87
CA VAL A 507 2.37 3.63 -10.89
C VAL A 507 1.48 2.48 -10.57
N ILE A 508 0.68 2.60 -9.52
CA ILE A 508 -0.17 1.52 -9.05
C ILE A 508 -1.61 1.89 -9.40
N GLU A 509 -2.28 0.98 -10.07
CA GLU A 509 -3.72 0.92 -10.20
C GLU A 509 -4.24 -0.09 -9.18
N PHE A 510 -4.90 0.40 -8.14
CA PHE A 510 -5.53 -0.45 -7.14
C PHE A 510 -6.78 -1.11 -7.72
N GLU A 511 -6.98 -2.38 -7.41
CA GLU A 511 -8.21 -3.07 -7.78
C GLU A 511 -9.38 -2.49 -6.98
N LYS A 512 -10.49 -2.21 -7.66
CA LYS A 512 -11.69 -1.62 -7.03
C LYS A 512 -12.37 -2.63 -6.09
N GLN A 513 -12.36 -3.89 -6.47
CA GLN A 513 -12.78 -5.03 -5.65
C GLN A 513 -11.89 -6.20 -6.00
N PRO A 514 -11.23 -6.88 -5.04
CA PRO A 514 -11.28 -6.70 -3.59
C PRO A 514 -10.39 -5.61 -2.96
N GLY A 515 -9.67 -4.82 -3.76
CA GLY A 515 -8.32 -4.29 -3.50
C GLY A 515 -8.03 -3.42 -2.27
N ALA A 516 -8.96 -3.25 -1.32
CA ALA A 516 -8.70 -2.77 0.04
C ALA A 516 -9.19 -3.79 1.09
N ARG A 517 -8.29 -4.16 2.01
CA ARG A 517 -8.48 -5.13 3.09
C ARG A 517 -8.04 -4.53 4.42
N PHE A 518 -8.63 -4.98 5.52
CA PHE A 518 -8.31 -4.49 6.86
C PHE A 518 -8.10 -5.65 7.85
N PRO A 519 -7.08 -6.52 7.65
CA PRO A 519 -6.79 -7.63 8.56
C PRO A 519 -6.35 -7.19 9.95
N ARG A 520 -5.85 -5.95 10.06
CA ARG A 520 -5.45 -5.20 11.25
C ARG A 520 -4.92 -3.83 10.80
N ASP A 521 -3.97 -3.91 9.88
CA ASP A 521 -3.41 -2.81 9.08
C ASP A 521 -4.28 -2.63 7.83
N LEU A 522 -4.30 -1.42 7.24
CA LEU A 522 -4.94 -1.22 5.95
C LEU A 522 -4.03 -1.78 4.85
N TYR A 523 -4.51 -2.82 4.16
CA TYR A 523 -3.79 -3.51 3.10
C TYR A 523 -4.44 -3.24 1.75
N LEU A 524 -3.68 -2.67 0.83
CA LEU A 524 -4.10 -2.38 -0.53
C LEU A 524 -3.31 -3.23 -1.52
N VAL A 525 -3.97 -3.73 -2.56
CA VAL A 525 -3.34 -4.49 -3.65
C VAL A 525 -3.71 -3.93 -5.01
N GLY A 526 -2.78 -4.02 -5.95
CA GLY A 526 -2.97 -3.49 -7.28
C GLY A 526 -1.93 -3.95 -8.29
N LYS A 527 -2.00 -3.32 -9.46
CA LYS A 527 -1.09 -3.56 -10.58
C LYS A 527 -0.28 -2.32 -10.85
N MET A 528 0.99 -2.51 -11.13
CA MET A 528 1.81 -1.48 -11.72
C MET A 528 1.28 -1.16 -13.15
N VAL A 529 1.33 0.10 -13.57
CA VAL A 529 0.78 0.58 -14.85
C VAL A 529 1.73 1.52 -15.57
N HIS A 530 1.81 1.37 -16.90
CA HIS A 530 2.57 2.21 -17.82
C HIS A 530 1.75 3.38 -18.41
N LYS A 531 2.44 4.46 -18.80
CA LYS A 531 1.86 5.69 -19.38
C LYS A 531 0.99 5.46 -20.63
N ASP A 532 1.28 4.42 -21.42
CA ASP A 532 0.53 4.11 -22.64
C ASP A 532 -0.85 3.50 -22.38
N LYS A 533 -1.04 2.80 -21.25
CA LYS A 533 -2.35 2.23 -20.87
C LYS A 533 -3.30 3.27 -20.24
N VAL A 534 -2.76 4.33 -19.63
CA VAL A 534 -3.56 5.42 -19.03
C VAL A 534 -4.24 6.29 -20.10
N LYS A 535 -3.66 6.39 -21.31
CA LYS A 535 -4.33 7.05 -22.45
C LYS A 535 -5.39 6.17 -23.12
N ALA A 536 -5.15 4.86 -23.19
CA ALA A 536 -6.10 3.92 -23.80
C ALA A 536 -7.39 3.78 -22.97
N SER A 537 -7.32 3.76 -21.64
CA SER A 537 -8.51 3.71 -20.77
C SER A 537 -9.36 4.98 -20.80
N ARG A 538 -8.77 6.13 -21.14
CA ARG A 538 -9.51 7.39 -21.39
C ARG A 538 -10.24 7.40 -22.73
N ALA A 539 -9.75 6.69 -23.74
CA ALA A 539 -10.40 6.60 -25.04
C ALA A 539 -11.53 5.57 -25.10
N SER A 540 -11.55 4.59 -24.18
CA SER A 540 -12.63 3.61 -24.04
C SER A 540 -13.74 4.00 -23.05
N ALA A 541 -13.56 5.13 -22.34
CA ALA A 541 -14.53 5.68 -21.39
C ALA A 541 -15.17 7.01 -21.88
N SER A 542 -14.88 7.39 -23.11
CA SER A 542 -15.57 8.44 -23.90
C SER A 542 -16.32 7.79 -25.04
#